data_AF-A0A0X3PPK3-F1
#
_entry.id   AF-A0A0X3PPK3-F1
#
_cell.length_a   1.000
_cell.length_b   1.000
_cell.length_c   1.000
_cell.angle_alpha   90.00
_cell.angle_beta   90.00
_cell.angle_gamma   90.00
#
_symmetry.space_group_name_H-M   'P 1'
#
loop_
_entity.id
_entity.type
_entity.pdbx_description
1 polymer ?
#
loop_
_entity_poly.entity_id
_entity_poly.type
_entity_poly.pdbx_seq_one_letter_code
_entity_poly.pdbx_strand_id
1 'polypeptide(L)'
;LKNMETFAYLESTLSRNTRIDDEVSQQISKASQAVGRLQASVWNRKGIHQNTKLKIYKAVVLTTLLYGAETWTVYSNQARKLNHFHLSCLRSILKLRWQDRIPDMEVL
;
A
#
# COMPACT_ATOMS: atom_id res chain seq x y z
N LEU A 1 -10.07 -25.23 -37.62
CA LEU A 1 -10.19 -25.37 -36.16
C LEU A 1 -8.92 -24.80 -35.51
N LYS A 2 -8.96 -23.60 -34.93
CA LYS A 2 -7.80 -23.04 -34.20
C LYS A 2 -8.26 -22.13 -33.06
N ASN A 3 -9.05 -22.68 -32.13
CA ASN A 3 -9.65 -21.92 -31.02
C ASN A 3 -9.38 -22.52 -29.62
N MET A 4 -8.41 -23.43 -29.45
CA MET A 4 -8.22 -24.12 -28.16
C MET A 4 -7.02 -23.64 -27.33
N GLU A 5 -6.17 -22.75 -27.84
CA GLU A 5 -5.01 -22.23 -27.08
C GLU A 5 -5.29 -20.86 -26.43
N THR A 6 -6.16 -20.04 -27.02
CA THR A 6 -6.48 -18.70 -26.50
C THR A 6 -7.16 -18.76 -25.13
N PHE A 7 -8.01 -19.76 -24.89
CA PHE A 7 -8.74 -19.91 -23.64
C PHE A 7 -7.80 -20.27 -22.48
N ALA A 8 -6.90 -21.23 -22.68
CA ALA A 8 -5.90 -21.61 -21.68
C ALA A 8 -4.93 -20.46 -21.35
N TYR A 9 -4.52 -19.66 -22.35
CA TYR A 9 -3.69 -18.48 -22.16
C TYR A 9 -4.41 -17.37 -21.38
N LEU A 10 -5.69 -17.11 -21.71
CA LEU A 10 -6.48 -16.08 -21.05
C LEU A 10 -6.84 -16.48 -19.61
N GLU A 11 -7.24 -17.73 -19.37
CA GLU A 11 -7.47 -18.26 -18.01
C GLU A 11 -6.20 -18.22 -17.17
N SER A 12 -5.04 -18.58 -17.74
CA SER A 12 -3.75 -18.48 -17.05
C SER A 12 -3.39 -17.03 -16.70
N THR A 13 -3.72 -16.09 -17.58
CA THR A 13 -3.51 -14.64 -17.36
C THR A 13 -4.46 -14.10 -16.29
N LEU A 14 -5.74 -14.49 -16.34
CA LEU A 14 -6.75 -14.12 -15.34
C LEU A 14 -6.39 -14.67 -13.96
N SER A 15 -6.01 -15.96 -13.88
CA SER A 15 -5.55 -16.61 -12.66
C SER A 15 -4.29 -15.95 -12.08
N ARG A 16 -3.35 -15.53 -12.93
CA ARG A 16 -2.18 -14.76 -12.50
C ARG A 16 -2.58 -13.41 -11.90
N ASN A 17 -3.49 -12.70 -12.56
CA ASN A 17 -3.96 -11.39 -12.09
C ASN A 17 -4.71 -11.50 -10.75
N THR A 18 -5.58 -12.49 -10.58
CA THR A 18 -6.27 -12.70 -9.29
C THR A 18 -5.30 -13.02 -8.16
N ARG A 19 -4.27 -13.85 -8.43
CA ARG A 19 -3.23 -14.17 -7.44
C ARG A 19 -2.42 -12.94 -7.02
N ILE A 20 -2.07 -12.06 -7.96
CA ILE A 20 -1.36 -10.80 -7.66
C ILE A 20 -2.26 -9.88 -6.82
N ASP A 21 -3.55 -9.77 -7.15
CA ASP A 21 -4.51 -8.97 -6.39
C ASP A 21 -4.66 -9.48 -4.94
N ASP A 22 -4.67 -10.80 -4.74
CA ASP A 22 -4.70 -11.42 -3.42
C ASP A 22 -3.43 -11.11 -2.63
N GLU A 23 -2.25 -11.20 -3.24
CA GLU A 23 -0.97 -10.85 -2.62
C GLU A 23 -0.91 -9.38 -2.18
N VAL A 24 -1.32 -8.46 -3.07
CA VAL A 24 -1.41 -7.02 -2.76
C VAL A 24 -2.35 -6.78 -1.58
N SER A 25 -3.51 -7.45 -1.57
CA SER A 25 -4.49 -7.32 -0.49
C SER A 25 -3.96 -7.85 0.83
N GLN A 26 -3.24 -8.98 0.82
CA GLN A 26 -2.56 -9.51 2.00
C GLN A 26 -1.51 -8.54 2.53
N GLN A 27 -0.75 -7.91 1.65
CA GLN A 27 0.32 -7.00 2.06
C GLN A 27 -0.22 -5.68 2.62
N ILE A 28 -1.28 -5.14 2.04
CA ILE A 28 -2.05 -4.02 2.62
C ILE A 28 -2.58 -4.39 4.00
N SER A 29 -3.12 -5.61 4.18
CA SER A 29 -3.61 -6.07 5.48
C SER A 29 -2.49 -6.12 6.53
N LYS A 30 -1.32 -6.67 6.18
CA LYS A 30 -0.15 -6.71 7.09
C LYS A 30 0.34 -5.31 7.44
N ALA A 31 0.46 -4.42 6.46
CA ALA A 31 0.87 -3.03 6.67
C ALA A 31 -0.14 -2.28 7.55
N SER A 32 -1.44 -2.49 7.33
CA SER A 32 -2.51 -1.93 8.16
C SER A 32 -2.41 -2.39 9.61
N GLN A 33 -2.15 -3.67 9.84
CA GLN A 33 -1.90 -4.20 11.18
C GLN A 33 -0.67 -3.55 11.84
N ALA A 34 0.42 -3.36 11.10
CA ALA A 34 1.61 -2.66 11.61
C ALA A 34 1.29 -1.21 12.01
N VAL A 35 0.50 -0.49 11.19
CA VAL A 35 0.02 0.86 11.52
C VAL A 35 -0.80 0.84 12.81
N GLY A 36 -1.75 -0.09 12.95
CA GLY A 36 -2.58 -0.22 14.15
C GLY A 36 -1.77 -0.53 15.41
N ARG A 37 -0.79 -1.44 15.34
CA ARG A 37 0.10 -1.77 16.46
C ARG A 37 0.92 -0.57 16.95
N LEU A 38 1.30 0.33 16.04
CA LEU A 38 2.09 1.52 16.34
C LEU A 38 1.24 2.74 16.76
N GLN A 39 -0.08 2.60 16.81
CA GLN A 39 -0.99 3.73 17.02
C GLN A 39 -0.84 4.39 18.38
N ALA A 40 -0.87 3.61 19.46
CA ALA A 40 -0.72 4.15 20.82
C ALA A 40 0.73 4.57 21.13
N SER A 41 1.72 3.80 20.66
CA SER A 41 3.12 3.97 21.03
C SER A 41 3.86 5.03 20.20
N VAL A 42 3.53 5.16 18.91
CA VAL A 42 4.22 6.06 17.98
C VAL A 42 3.30 7.18 17.48
N TRP A 43 2.17 6.84 16.86
CA TRP A 43 1.35 7.84 16.14
C TRP A 43 0.68 8.84 17.09
N ASN A 44 0.11 8.37 18.19
CA ASN A 44 -0.60 9.21 19.18
C ASN A 44 0.33 9.88 20.19
N ARG A 45 1.59 9.43 20.29
CA ARG A 45 2.54 9.96 21.27
C ARG A 45 2.95 11.39 20.89
N LYS A 46 2.73 12.33 21.83
CA LYS A 46 3.02 13.77 21.65
C LYS A 46 4.53 14.09 21.68
N GLY A 47 5.32 13.32 22.43
CA GLY A 47 6.76 13.52 22.57
C GLY A 47 7.63 12.98 21.42
N ILE A 48 7.02 12.44 20.34
CA ILE A 48 7.76 11.96 19.18
C ILE A 48 7.62 12.96 18.03
N HIS A 49 8.75 13.44 17.52
CA HIS A 49 8.80 14.34 16.37
C HIS A 49 8.22 13.68 15.10
N GLN A 50 7.57 14.49 14.26
CA GLN A 50 6.99 14.02 13.00
C GLN A 50 8.03 13.35 12.09
N ASN A 51 9.24 13.89 11.99
CA ASN A 51 10.32 13.29 11.21
C ASN A 51 10.65 11.86 11.68
N THR A 52 10.67 11.62 13.00
CA THR A 52 10.87 10.28 13.56
C THR A 52 9.72 9.35 13.22
N LYS A 53 8.47 9.83 13.27
CA LYS A 53 7.29 9.05 12.85
C LYS A 53 7.39 8.65 11.37
N LEU A 54 7.82 9.57 10.50
CA LEU A 54 8.04 9.29 9.08
C LEU A 54 9.15 8.26 8.85
N LYS A 55 10.25 8.33 9.62
CA LYS A 55 11.32 7.32 9.56
C LYS A 55 10.80 5.93 9.95
N ILE A 56 10.03 5.83 11.03
CA ILE A 56 9.42 4.57 11.48
C ILE A 56 8.44 4.05 10.42
N TYR A 57 7.62 4.93 9.86
CA TYR A 57 6.71 4.59 8.77
C TYR A 57 7.46 3.99 7.56
N LYS A 58 8.51 4.66 7.08
CA LYS A 58 9.35 4.18 5.98
C LYS A 58 10.01 2.83 6.31
N ALA A 59 10.50 2.67 7.53
CA ALA A 59 11.23 1.48 7.95
C ALA A 59 10.34 0.24 8.18
N VAL A 60 9.10 0.42 8.64
CA VAL A 60 8.22 -0.69 9.04
C VAL A 60 7.03 -0.86 8.11
N VAL A 61 6.28 0.22 7.86
CA VAL A 61 5.01 0.14 7.14
C VAL A 61 5.27 0.10 5.64
N LEU A 62 6.14 0.97 5.12
CA LEU A 62 6.43 1.05 3.69
C LEU A 62 7.20 -0.19 3.20
N THR A 63 8.17 -0.67 3.97
CA THR A 63 8.88 -1.93 3.68
C THR A 63 7.93 -3.12 3.68
N THR A 64 7.01 -3.20 4.64
CA THR A 64 5.96 -4.23 4.63
C THR A 64 5.11 -4.08 3.38
N LEU A 65 4.59 -2.89 3.08
CA LEU A 65 3.71 -2.65 1.95
C LEU A 65 4.33 -2.99 0.59
N LEU A 66 5.63 -2.72 0.42
CA LEU A 66 6.37 -2.93 -0.83
C LEU A 66 7.09 -4.28 -0.90
N TYR A 67 6.98 -5.13 0.12
CA TYR A 67 7.56 -6.45 0.07
C TYR A 67 6.92 -7.28 -1.04
N GLY A 68 7.74 -7.74 -2.00
CA GLY A 68 7.27 -8.45 -3.19
C GLY A 68 6.79 -7.54 -4.33
N ALA A 69 6.84 -6.22 -4.17
CA ALA A 69 6.48 -5.29 -5.24
C ALA A 69 7.40 -5.37 -6.46
N GLU A 70 8.64 -5.85 -6.28
CA GLU A 70 9.59 -6.14 -7.37
C GLU A 70 9.08 -7.22 -8.32
N THR A 71 8.25 -8.15 -7.82
CA THR A 71 7.67 -9.24 -8.61
C THR A 71 6.27 -8.92 -9.17
N TRP A 72 5.62 -7.88 -8.66
CA TRP A 72 4.33 -7.38 -9.16
C TRP A 72 4.57 -6.54 -10.42
N THR A 73 4.82 -7.22 -11.53
CA THR A 73 5.07 -6.59 -12.82
C THR A 73 3.84 -5.80 -13.30
N VAL A 74 3.92 -4.48 -13.09
CA VAL A 74 3.42 -3.42 -13.99
C VAL A 74 1.92 -3.41 -14.29
N TYR A 75 1.06 -3.59 -13.28
CA TYR A 75 -0.35 -3.17 -13.42
C TYR A 75 -0.62 -1.89 -12.62
N SER A 76 -0.98 -0.84 -13.35
CA SER A 76 -1.33 0.48 -12.81
C SER A 76 -2.42 0.43 -11.73
N ASN A 77 -3.31 -0.57 -11.79
CA ASN A 77 -4.36 -0.75 -10.78
C ASN A 77 -3.81 -1.14 -9.40
N GLN A 78 -2.80 -2.02 -9.31
CA GLN A 78 -2.20 -2.40 -8.03
C GLN A 78 -1.39 -1.24 -7.44
N ALA A 79 -0.63 -0.54 -8.28
CA ALA A 79 0.07 0.66 -7.88
C ALA A 79 -0.88 1.73 -7.32
N ARG A 80 -2.07 1.90 -7.92
CA ARG A 80 -3.13 2.80 -7.39
C ARG A 80 -3.62 2.37 -6.01
N LYS A 81 -3.90 1.08 -5.78
CA LYS A 81 -4.33 0.57 -4.47
C LYS A 81 -3.26 0.80 -3.40
N LEU A 82 -2.00 0.50 -3.72
CA LEU A 82 -0.86 0.72 -2.81
C LEU A 82 -0.66 2.22 -2.52
N ASN A 83 -0.74 3.07 -3.55
CA ASN A 83 -0.58 4.52 -3.38
C ASN A 83 -1.73 5.13 -2.54
N HIS A 84 -2.96 4.68 -2.76
CA HIS A 84 -4.10 5.09 -1.95
C HIS A 84 -3.89 4.74 -0.46
N PHE A 85 -3.43 3.52 -0.17
CA PHE A 85 -3.09 3.12 1.19
C PHE A 85 -1.93 3.95 1.78
N HIS A 86 -0.88 4.19 0.99
CA HIS A 86 0.27 5.01 1.36
C HIS A 86 -0.13 6.43 1.77
N LEU A 87 -0.90 7.12 0.92
CA LEU A 87 -1.39 8.47 1.16
C LEU A 87 -2.31 8.55 2.38
N SER A 88 -3.19 7.56 2.57
CA SER A 88 -4.05 7.47 3.75
C SER A 88 -3.24 7.38 5.04
N CYS A 89 -2.19 6.54 5.05
CA CYS A 89 -1.28 6.44 6.20
C CYS A 89 -0.54 7.75 6.47
N LEU A 90 0.03 8.39 5.44
CA LEU A 90 0.77 9.64 5.60
C LEU A 90 -0.12 10.75 6.17
N ARG A 91 -1.35 10.91 5.65
CA ARG A 91 -2.31 11.88 6.20
C ARG A 91 -2.62 11.62 7.66
N SER A 92 -2.82 10.36 8.04
CA SER A 92 -3.07 9.97 9.43
C SER A 92 -1.89 10.31 10.34
N ILE A 93 -0.65 9.99 9.92
CA ILE A 93 0.57 10.24 10.70
C ILE A 93 0.87 11.73 10.84
N LEU A 94 0.67 12.49 9.76
CA LEU A 94 0.86 13.94 9.72
C LEU A 94 -0.30 14.71 10.37
N LYS A 95 -1.39 14.01 10.75
CA LYS A 95 -2.63 14.58 11.29
C LYS A 95 -3.26 15.62 10.36
N LEU A 96 -3.12 15.42 9.05
CA LEU A 96 -3.75 16.27 8.06
C LEU A 96 -5.26 16.03 8.07
N ARG A 97 -6.01 17.10 8.24
CA ARG A 97 -7.47 17.08 8.18
C ARG A 97 -7.90 17.26 6.74
N TRP A 98 -9.07 16.74 6.39
CA TRP A 98 -9.67 16.97 5.07
C TRP A 98 -9.87 18.47 4.76
N GLN A 99 -10.06 19.28 5.81
CA GLN A 99 -10.18 20.74 5.72
C GLN A 99 -8.91 21.43 5.23
N ASP A 100 -7.74 20.81 5.41
CA ASP A 100 -6.46 21.41 5.03
C ASP A 100 -6.28 21.43 3.50
N ARG A 101 -7.16 20.75 2.74
CA ARG A 101 -7.21 20.72 1.25
C ARG A 101 -5.88 20.43 0.55
N ILE A 102 -4.93 19.82 1.26
CA ILE A 102 -3.61 19.48 0.72
C ILE A 102 -3.78 18.39 -0.34
N PRO A 103 -3.43 18.69 -1.61
CA PRO A 103 -3.50 17.71 -2.69
C PRO A 103 -2.48 16.59 -2.47
N ASP A 104 -2.78 15.39 -2.99
CA ASP A 104 -1.94 14.19 -2.81
C ASP A 104 -0.47 14.40 -3.23
N MET A 105 -0.24 15.33 -4.17
CA MET A 105 1.07 15.70 -4.69
C MET A 105 1.96 16.42 -3.66
N GLU A 106 1.38 17.08 -2.67
CA GLU A 106 2.11 17.83 -1.62
C GLU A 106 2.37 16.99 -0.36
N VAL A 107 1.81 15.77 -0.29
CA VAL A 107 1.99 14.84 0.83
C VAL A 107 3.26 13.99 0.67
N LEU A 108 3.78 13.88 -0.56
CA LEU A 108 4.97 13.12 -0.96
C LEU A 108 6.26 13.94 -0.80
#